data_AF-A0A955AWN8-F1
#
_entry.id   AF-A0A955AWN8-F1
#
_cell.length_a   1.000
_cell.length_b   1.000
_cell.length_c   1.000
_cell.angle_alpha   90.00
_cell.angle_beta   90.00
_cell.angle_gamma   90.00
#
_symmetry.space_group_name_H-M   'P 1'
#
loop_
_entity.id
_entity.type
_entity.pdbx_description
1 polymer ?
#
loop_
_entity_poly.entity_id
_entity_poly.type
_entity_poly.pdbx_seq_one_letter_code
_entity_poly.pdbx_strand_id
1 'polypeptide(L)'
;MLKKSIIVGAGLLLLTGLFFGRDAASYVSTSMGWMHDSVRDSVPVTFELERARQMIRNLDPEIRKNMRLIAVEESEVEKLRDQVERVNTDLAKSEGHILRLNGDLQSGSSQLEYAGRIYTVSQVKADLERRFDRHKTKEATAEKLNKILSARERGLVAARD
;
A
#
# COMPACT_ATOMS: atom_id res chain seq x y z
N MET A 1 -16.33 -15.59 -74.64
CA MET A 1 -15.51 -16.75 -74.22
C MET A 1 -14.58 -16.43 -73.03
N LEU A 2 -14.22 -15.16 -72.76
CA LEU A 2 -13.40 -14.75 -71.60
C LEU A 2 -13.95 -15.13 -70.21
N LYS A 3 -15.28 -15.13 -70.02
CA LYS A 3 -15.86 -15.48 -68.71
C LYS A 3 -15.60 -16.94 -68.31
N LYS A 4 -15.49 -17.85 -69.29
CA LYS A 4 -15.22 -19.28 -69.03
C LYS A 4 -13.73 -19.53 -68.76
N SER A 5 -12.82 -18.81 -69.42
CA SER A 5 -11.38 -18.93 -69.17
C SER A 5 -10.95 -18.34 -67.82
N ILE A 6 -11.62 -17.30 -67.33
CA ILE A 6 -11.37 -16.78 -65.96
C ILE A 6 -11.80 -17.80 -64.90
N ILE A 7 -12.94 -18.47 -65.09
CA ILE A 7 -13.42 -19.48 -64.14
C ILE A 7 -12.52 -20.72 -64.15
N VAL A 8 -12.07 -21.16 -65.32
CA VAL A 8 -11.12 -22.29 -65.44
C VAL A 8 -9.75 -21.93 -64.88
N GLY A 9 -9.25 -20.72 -65.13
CA GLY A 9 -8.00 -20.23 -64.56
C GLY A 9 -8.05 -20.08 -63.03
N ALA A 10 -9.14 -19.54 -62.49
CA ALA A 10 -9.37 -19.44 -61.05
C ALA A 10 -9.54 -20.83 -60.39
N GLY A 11 -10.23 -21.76 -61.07
CA GLY A 11 -10.36 -23.14 -60.61
C GLY A 11 -9.02 -23.88 -60.57
N LEU A 12 -8.17 -23.67 -61.58
CA LEU A 12 -6.83 -24.27 -61.61
C LEU A 12 -5.91 -23.66 -60.55
N LEU A 13 -5.96 -22.35 -60.32
CA LEU A 13 -5.21 -21.67 -59.26
C LEU A 13 -5.67 -22.09 -57.86
N LEU A 14 -6.97 -22.32 -57.67
CA LEU A 14 -7.50 -22.86 -56.42
C LEU A 14 -7.07 -24.30 -56.21
N LEU A 15 -7.07 -25.13 -57.26
CA LEU A 15 -6.62 -26.53 -57.16
C LEU A 15 -5.12 -26.63 -56.90
N THR A 16 -4.29 -25.80 -57.53
CA THR A 16 -2.85 -25.75 -57.24
C THR A 16 -2.57 -25.17 -55.86
N GLY A 17 -3.28 -24.11 -55.45
CA GLY A 17 -3.20 -23.55 -54.11
C GLY A 17 -3.69 -24.50 -53.02
N LEU A 18 -4.67 -25.37 -53.29
CA LEU A 18 -5.19 -26.33 -52.32
C LEU A 18 -4.28 -27.56 -52.17
N PHE A 19 -3.73 -28.08 -53.29
CA PHE A 19 -2.84 -29.24 -53.27
C PHE A 19 -1.41 -28.91 -52.79
N PHE A 20 -0.88 -27.71 -53.09
CA PHE A 20 0.47 -27.32 -52.65
C PHE A 20 0.49 -26.33 -51.46
N GLY A 21 -0.60 -25.60 -51.20
CA GLY A 21 -0.59 -24.50 -50.21
C GLY A 21 -0.59 -24.95 -48.75
N ARG A 22 -1.15 -26.13 -48.44
CA ARG A 22 -1.12 -26.66 -47.06
C ARG A 22 0.27 -27.16 -46.68
N ASP A 23 0.90 -27.92 -47.57
CA ASP A 23 2.22 -28.49 -47.28
C ASP A 23 3.31 -27.41 -47.35
N ALA A 24 3.25 -26.48 -48.32
CA ALA A 24 4.22 -25.39 -48.40
C ALA A 24 4.13 -24.42 -47.21
N ALA A 25 2.93 -24.10 -46.73
CA ALA A 25 2.76 -23.29 -45.54
C ALA A 25 3.31 -23.99 -44.29
N SER A 26 3.14 -25.31 -44.20
CA SER A 26 3.69 -26.15 -43.13
C SER A 26 5.22 -26.20 -43.15
N TYR A 27 5.85 -26.31 -44.33
CA TYR A 27 7.31 -26.28 -44.44
C TYR A 27 7.91 -24.90 -44.12
N VAL A 28 7.28 -23.82 -44.55
CA VAL A 28 7.75 -22.45 -44.23
C VAL A 28 7.58 -22.15 -42.74
N SER A 29 6.45 -22.50 -42.13
CA SER A 29 6.24 -22.31 -40.69
C SER A 29 7.17 -23.19 -39.86
N THR A 30 7.40 -24.44 -40.29
CA THR A 30 8.33 -25.36 -39.62
C THR A 30 9.78 -24.91 -39.78
N SER A 31 10.19 -24.42 -40.95
CA SER A 31 11.54 -23.92 -41.19
C SER A 31 11.83 -22.63 -40.41
N MET A 32 10.85 -21.72 -40.29
CA MET A 32 10.93 -20.55 -39.40
C MET A 32 11.00 -20.96 -37.93
N GLY A 33 10.21 -21.96 -37.52
CA GLY A 33 10.25 -22.51 -36.15
C GLY A 33 11.59 -23.14 -35.80
N TRP A 34 12.18 -23.93 -36.70
CA TRP A 34 13.48 -24.59 -36.49
C TRP A 34 14.65 -23.61 -36.43
N MET A 35 14.60 -22.51 -37.21
CA MET A 35 15.58 -21.43 -37.09
C MET A 35 15.47 -20.66 -35.77
N HIS A 36 14.24 -20.43 -35.28
CA HIS A 36 14.03 -19.75 -34.00
C HIS A 36 14.45 -20.62 -32.80
N ASP A 37 14.14 -21.92 -32.85
CA ASP A 37 14.40 -22.83 -31.74
C ASP A 37 15.88 -23.27 -31.64
N SER A 38 16.58 -23.46 -32.77
CA SER A 38 18.01 -23.84 -32.76
C SER A 38 18.96 -22.73 -32.29
N VAL A 39 18.56 -21.47 -32.44
CA VAL A 39 19.35 -20.31 -31.95
C VAL A 39 19.21 -20.16 -30.44
N ARG A 40 18.07 -20.54 -29.86
CA ARG A 40 17.82 -20.47 -28.42
C ARG A 40 18.72 -21.43 -27.62
N ASP A 41 18.98 -22.62 -28.16
CA ASP A 41 19.85 -23.63 -27.54
C ASP A 41 21.36 -23.33 -27.69
N SER A 42 21.72 -22.35 -28.52
CA SER A 42 23.12 -22.01 -28.83
C SER A 42 23.59 -20.70 -28.19
N VAL A 43 22.83 -20.11 -27.27
CA VAL A 43 23.22 -18.86 -26.61
C VAL A 43 24.34 -19.13 -25.60
N PRO A 44 25.51 -18.49 -25.71
CA PRO A 44 26.60 -18.68 -24.75
C PRO A 44 26.19 -18.23 -23.34
N VAL A 45 26.57 -18.99 -22.32
CA VAL A 45 26.34 -18.65 -20.89
C VAL A 45 26.85 -17.24 -20.53
N THR A 46 27.92 -16.77 -21.18
CA THR A 46 28.46 -15.41 -20.99
C THR A 46 27.46 -14.32 -21.38
N PHE A 47 26.67 -14.53 -22.43
CA PHE A 47 25.63 -13.61 -22.85
C PHE A 47 24.48 -13.57 -21.84
N GLU A 48 24.06 -14.72 -21.32
CA GLU A 48 23.03 -14.76 -20.26
C GLU A 48 23.50 -14.07 -18.97
N LEU A 49 24.77 -14.22 -18.59
CA LEU A 49 25.37 -13.51 -17.46
C LEU A 49 25.42 -11.99 -17.69
N GLU A 50 25.71 -11.53 -18.92
CA GLU A 50 25.68 -10.11 -19.26
C GLU A 50 24.26 -9.54 -19.28
N ARG A 51 23.29 -10.29 -19.83
CA ARG A 51 21.87 -9.95 -19.76
C ARG A 51 21.38 -9.89 -18.31
N ALA A 52 21.74 -10.86 -17.46
CA ALA A 52 21.42 -10.86 -16.04
C ALA A 52 22.00 -9.64 -15.32
N ARG A 53 23.27 -9.29 -15.60
CA ARG A 53 23.90 -8.06 -15.09
C ARG A 53 23.15 -6.81 -15.55
N GLN A 54 22.72 -6.75 -16.81
CA GLN A 54 21.93 -5.63 -17.29
C GLN A 54 20.56 -5.55 -16.61
N MET A 55 19.88 -6.69 -16.41
CA MET A 55 18.62 -6.74 -15.67
C MET A 55 18.80 -6.26 -14.23
N ILE A 56 19.87 -6.66 -13.54
CA ILE A 56 20.20 -6.18 -12.19
C ILE A 56 20.43 -4.65 -12.21
N ARG A 57 21.24 -4.13 -13.14
CA ARG A 57 21.46 -2.67 -13.29
C ARG A 57 20.16 -1.90 -13.57
N ASN A 58 19.22 -2.51 -14.28
CA ASN A 58 17.93 -1.90 -14.56
C ASN A 58 17.01 -1.85 -13.32
N LEU A 59 17.27 -2.65 -12.29
CA LEU A 59 16.53 -2.59 -11.01
C LEU A 59 17.00 -1.43 -10.13
N ASP A 60 18.25 -0.98 -10.24
CA ASP A 60 18.80 0.14 -9.46
C ASP A 60 17.90 1.39 -9.37
N PRO A 61 17.31 1.92 -10.46
CA PRO A 61 16.40 3.06 -10.37
C PRO A 61 15.12 2.75 -9.57
N GLU A 62 14.59 1.54 -9.67
CA GLU A 62 13.40 1.11 -8.93
C GLU A 62 13.72 0.95 -7.44
N ILE A 63 14.87 0.36 -7.11
CA ILE A 63 15.38 0.26 -5.73
C ILE A 63 15.52 1.66 -5.12
N ARG A 64 16.16 2.60 -5.83
CA ARG A 64 16.28 3.98 -5.34
C ARG A 64 14.94 4.67 -5.13
N LYS A 65 13.96 4.41 -6.00
CA LYS A 65 12.61 4.95 -5.85
C LYS A 65 11.94 4.40 -4.60
N ASN A 66 11.96 3.08 -4.41
CA ASN A 66 11.35 2.42 -3.26
C ASN A 66 12.03 2.81 -1.95
N MET A 67 13.37 2.92 -1.94
CA MET A 67 14.13 3.40 -0.78
C MET A 67 13.69 4.81 -0.34
N ARG A 68 13.42 5.72 -1.29
CA ARG A 68 12.88 7.05 -0.95
C ARG A 68 11.46 6.96 -0.38
N LEU A 69 10.61 6.10 -0.93
CA LEU A 69 9.25 5.90 -0.42
C LEU A 69 9.28 5.36 1.02
N ILE A 70 10.15 4.38 1.29
CA ILE A 70 10.36 3.83 2.64
C ILE A 70 10.83 4.94 3.58
N ALA A 71 11.81 5.75 3.18
CA ALA A 71 12.30 6.85 4.02
C ALA A 71 11.22 7.91 4.33
N VAL A 72 10.33 8.18 3.39
CA VAL A 72 9.18 9.07 3.64
C VAL A 72 8.21 8.43 4.64
N GLU A 73 7.86 7.17 4.44
CA GLU A 73 6.97 6.43 5.34
C GLU A 73 7.57 6.33 6.75
N GLU A 74 8.88 6.13 6.89
CA GLU A 74 9.59 6.15 8.18
C GLU A 74 9.35 7.47 8.94
N SER A 75 9.53 8.60 8.26
CA SER A 75 9.28 9.92 8.84
C SER A 75 7.79 10.12 9.17
N GLU A 76 6.87 9.62 8.34
CA GLU A 76 5.43 9.70 8.64
C GLU A 76 5.04 8.86 9.86
N VAL A 77 5.58 7.64 9.98
CA VAL A 77 5.39 6.77 11.14
C VAL A 77 5.94 7.42 12.40
N GLU A 78 7.12 8.03 12.33
CA GLU A 78 7.71 8.77 13.46
C GLU A 78 6.82 9.93 13.90
N LYS A 79 6.33 10.77 12.98
CA LYS A 79 5.39 11.84 13.31
C LYS A 79 4.10 11.32 13.95
N LEU A 80 3.60 10.17 13.48
CA LEU A 80 2.41 9.53 14.03
C LEU A 80 2.67 8.97 15.45
N ARG A 81 3.86 8.41 15.72
CA ARG A 81 4.28 8.00 17.07
C ARG A 81 4.27 9.18 18.02
N ASP A 82 4.89 10.29 17.65
CA ASP A 82 4.90 11.49 18.47
C ASP A 82 3.47 12.01 18.74
N GLN A 83 2.60 11.93 17.73
CA GLN A 83 1.19 12.32 17.89
C GLN A 83 0.47 11.42 18.88
N VAL A 84 0.65 10.11 18.79
CA VAL A 84 0.11 9.13 19.74
C VAL A 84 0.60 9.42 21.15
N GLU A 85 1.90 9.65 21.33
CA GLU A 85 2.49 9.95 22.64
C GLU A 85 1.91 11.24 23.25
N ARG A 86 1.77 12.29 22.45
CA ARG A 86 1.12 13.55 22.88
C ARG A 86 -0.31 13.32 23.33
N VAL A 87 -1.10 12.57 22.55
CA VAL A 87 -2.50 12.27 22.89
C VAL A 87 -2.59 11.44 24.17
N ASN A 88 -1.73 10.43 24.34
CA ASN A 88 -1.69 9.61 25.55
C ASN A 88 -1.31 10.42 26.79
N THR A 89 -0.33 11.33 26.65
CA THR A 89 0.07 12.25 27.72
C THR A 89 -1.08 13.17 28.14
N ASP A 90 -1.80 13.71 27.16
CA ASP A 90 -2.96 14.57 27.41
C ASP A 90 -4.14 13.79 28.03
N LEU A 91 -4.29 12.51 27.65
CA LEU A 91 -5.26 11.61 28.26
C LEU A 91 -4.95 11.40 29.74
N ALA A 92 -3.71 11.03 30.08
CA ALA A 92 -3.29 10.84 31.48
C ALA A 92 -3.49 12.11 32.33
N LYS A 93 -3.17 13.29 31.79
CA LYS A 93 -3.45 14.57 32.46
C LYS A 93 -4.94 14.79 32.69
N SER A 94 -5.76 14.50 31.67
CA SER A 94 -7.21 14.68 31.77
C SER A 94 -7.85 13.72 32.76
N GLU A 95 -7.36 12.48 32.84
CA GLU A 95 -7.75 11.49 33.83
C GLU A 95 -7.42 11.97 35.25
N GLY A 96 -6.20 12.45 35.48
CA GLY A 96 -5.80 13.02 36.77
C GLY A 96 -6.68 14.19 37.20
N HIS A 97 -7.08 15.06 36.26
CA HIS A 97 -8.04 16.12 36.55
C HIS A 97 -9.42 15.58 36.92
N ILE A 98 -9.93 14.59 36.19
CA ILE A 98 -11.23 13.96 36.47
C ILE A 98 -11.24 13.31 37.86
N LEU A 99 -10.20 12.55 38.20
CA LEU A 99 -10.06 11.91 39.51
C LEU A 99 -9.99 12.92 40.64
N ARG A 100 -9.24 14.02 40.46
CA ARG A 100 -9.19 15.11 41.43
C ARG A 100 -10.57 15.74 41.64
N LEU A 101 -11.25 16.16 40.56
CA LEU A 101 -12.59 16.75 40.64
C LEU A 101 -13.59 15.80 41.32
N ASN A 102 -13.49 14.50 41.03
CA ASN A 102 -14.35 13.49 41.65
C ASN A 102 -14.06 13.35 43.16
N GLY A 103 -12.79 13.33 43.57
CA GLY A 103 -12.40 13.33 44.98
C GLY A 103 -12.88 14.58 45.73
N ASP A 104 -12.75 15.75 45.11
CA ASP A 104 -13.22 17.02 45.67
C ASP A 104 -14.74 17.01 45.88
N LEU A 105 -15.51 16.45 44.93
CA LEU A 105 -16.97 16.26 45.08
C LEU A 105 -17.34 15.26 46.17
N GLN A 106 -16.53 14.23 46.39
CA GLN A 106 -16.74 13.23 47.45
C GLN A 106 -16.40 13.76 48.85
N SER A 107 -15.60 14.83 48.96
CA SER A 107 -15.21 15.43 50.24
C SER A 107 -16.38 16.03 51.04
N GLY A 108 -17.55 16.24 50.42
CA GLY A 108 -18.75 16.79 51.06
C GLY A 108 -18.71 18.31 51.27
N SER A 109 -17.72 19.01 50.71
CA SER A 109 -17.61 20.47 50.80
C SER A 109 -18.75 21.16 50.04
N SER A 110 -19.42 22.14 50.66
CA SER A 110 -20.54 22.87 50.06
C SER A 110 -20.11 23.84 48.96
N GLN A 111 -18.85 24.25 48.98
CA GLN A 111 -18.21 25.17 48.04
C GLN A 111 -16.82 24.64 47.69
N LEU A 112 -16.44 24.73 46.42
CA LEU A 112 -15.15 24.26 45.92
C LEU A 112 -14.42 25.43 45.27
N GLU A 113 -13.20 25.71 45.71
CA GLU A 113 -12.40 26.81 45.19
C GLU A 113 -11.35 26.30 44.21
N TYR A 114 -11.34 26.86 43.00
CA TYR A 114 -10.33 26.59 41.99
C TYR A 114 -9.80 27.91 41.43
N ALA A 115 -8.47 28.10 41.47
CA ALA A 115 -7.79 29.28 40.96
C ALA A 115 -8.40 30.61 41.46
N GLY A 116 -8.74 30.69 42.75
CA GLY A 116 -9.32 31.90 43.37
C GLY A 116 -10.81 32.12 43.09
N ARG A 117 -11.49 31.16 42.46
CA ARG A 117 -12.93 31.23 42.16
C ARG A 117 -13.69 30.13 42.87
N ILE A 118 -14.81 30.50 43.48
CA ILE A 118 -15.68 29.58 44.19
C ILE A 118 -16.74 29.04 43.24
N TYR A 119 -16.91 27.73 43.24
CA TYR A 119 -17.89 27.00 42.44
C TYR A 119 -18.82 26.20 43.36
N THR A 120 -20.07 26.04 42.91
CA THR A 120 -21.02 25.15 43.58
C THR A 120 -20.77 23.69 43.21
N VAL A 121 -21.17 22.77 44.07
CA VAL A 121 -21.13 21.32 43.81
C VAL A 121 -21.82 20.96 42.48
N SER A 122 -22.96 21.60 42.18
CA SER A 122 -23.68 21.37 40.92
C SER A 122 -22.89 21.83 39.68
N GLN A 123 -22.20 22.97 39.75
CA GLN A 123 -21.35 23.46 38.67
C GLN A 123 -20.15 22.53 38.42
N VAL A 124 -19.52 22.07 39.50
CA VAL A 124 -18.38 21.15 39.43
C VAL A 124 -18.80 19.79 38.89
N LYS A 125 -19.97 19.27 39.30
CA LYS A 125 -20.53 18.03 38.76
C LYS A 125 -20.80 18.13 37.25
N ALA A 126 -21.43 19.22 36.80
CA ALA A 126 -21.66 19.44 35.38
C ALA A 126 -20.36 19.59 34.58
N ASP A 127 -19.31 20.17 35.19
CA ASP A 127 -17.98 20.24 34.57
C ASP A 127 -17.30 18.88 34.48
N LEU A 128 -17.41 18.07 35.54
CA LEU A 128 -16.90 16.70 35.57
C LEU A 128 -17.52 15.85 34.45
N GLU A 129 -18.84 15.90 34.29
CA GLU A 129 -19.56 15.18 33.22
C GLU A 129 -19.00 15.57 31.83
N ARG A 130 -18.92 16.87 31.53
CA ARG A 130 -18.36 17.36 30.25
C ARG A 130 -16.89 16.95 30.03
N ARG A 131 -16.08 16.93 31.10
CA ARG A 131 -14.67 16.50 31.02
C ARG A 131 -14.58 15.01 30.75
N PHE A 132 -15.40 14.21 31.41
CA PHE A 132 -15.43 12.77 31.25
C PHE A 132 -15.89 12.36 29.84
N ASP A 133 -16.91 13.01 29.29
CA ASP A 133 -17.36 12.75 27.91
C ASP A 133 -16.27 13.09 26.88
N ARG A 134 -15.57 14.22 27.09
CA ARG A 134 -14.42 14.58 26.26
C ARG A 134 -13.27 13.59 26.42
N HIS A 135 -13.02 13.08 27.62
CA HIS A 135 -12.00 12.08 27.89
C HIS A 135 -12.28 10.79 27.12
N LYS A 136 -13.50 10.25 27.20
CA LYS A 136 -13.93 9.08 26.41
C LYS A 136 -13.73 9.26 24.91
N THR A 137 -14.09 10.44 24.40
CA THR A 137 -13.91 10.75 22.97
C THR A 137 -12.43 10.75 22.58
N LYS A 138 -11.57 11.32 23.43
CA LYS A 138 -10.11 11.32 23.23
C LYS A 138 -9.53 9.91 23.33
N GLU A 139 -10.00 9.11 24.28
CA GLU A 139 -9.58 7.73 24.49
C GLU A 139 -9.86 6.87 23.25
N ALA A 140 -11.09 6.94 22.72
CA ALA A 140 -11.45 6.27 21.47
C ALA A 140 -10.62 6.76 20.27
N THR A 141 -10.21 8.03 20.27
CA THR A 141 -9.32 8.59 19.24
C THR A 141 -7.90 8.04 19.38
N ALA A 142 -7.36 7.98 20.60
CA ALA A 142 -6.05 7.42 20.87
C ALA A 142 -5.97 5.95 20.49
N GLU A 143 -7.01 5.16 20.80
CA GLU A 143 -7.09 3.75 20.41
C GLU A 143 -7.01 3.59 18.88
N LYS A 144 -7.74 4.42 18.13
CA LYS A 144 -7.67 4.41 16.65
C LYS A 144 -6.30 4.79 16.13
N LEU A 145 -5.67 5.83 16.68
CA LEU A 145 -4.33 6.26 16.29
C LEU A 145 -3.29 5.15 16.55
N ASN A 146 -3.37 4.47 17.70
CA ASN A 146 -2.52 3.32 18.03
C ASN A 146 -2.70 2.18 17.01
N LYS A 147 -3.93 1.87 16.60
CA LYS A 147 -4.21 0.84 15.57
C LYS A 147 -3.59 1.22 14.22
N ILE A 148 -3.73 2.48 13.81
CA ILE A 148 -3.13 2.98 12.56
C ILE A 148 -1.61 2.90 12.63
N LEU A 149 -1.02 3.33 13.74
CA LEU A 149 0.41 3.28 13.97
C LEU A 149 0.94 1.85 13.85
N SER A 150 0.35 0.91 14.59
CA SER A 150 0.74 -0.51 14.54
C SER A 150 0.59 -1.12 13.14
N ALA A 151 -0.44 -0.72 12.38
CA ALA A 151 -0.59 -1.17 11.00
C ALA A 151 0.53 -0.63 10.10
N ARG A 152 0.86 0.66 10.19
CA ARG A 152 1.94 1.28 9.40
C ARG A 152 3.31 0.75 9.77
N GLU A 153 3.59 0.55 11.05
CA GLU A 153 4.84 -0.06 11.52
C GLU A 153 5.04 -1.46 10.95
N ARG A 154 3.99 -2.29 10.93
CA ARG A 154 4.06 -3.62 10.30
C ARG A 154 4.31 -3.53 8.80
N GLY A 155 3.64 -2.60 8.11
CA GLY A 155 3.86 -2.36 6.69
C GLY A 155 5.29 -1.91 6.39
N LEU A 156 5.86 -1.08 7.26
CA LEU A 156 7.22 -0.57 7.14
C LEU A 156 8.27 -1.66 7.36
N VAL A 157 8.07 -2.54 8.36
CA VAL A 157 8.94 -3.71 8.57
C VAL A 157 8.90 -4.61 7.34
N ALA A 158 7.71 -4.94 6.83
CA ALA A 158 7.55 -5.76 5.64
C ALA A 158 8.13 -5.14 4.35
N ALA A 159 8.31 -3.81 4.31
CA ALA A 159 8.93 -3.12 3.17
C ALA A 159 10.46 -3.07 3.27
N ARG A 160 11.04 -3.33 4.45
CA ARG A 160 12.48 -3.36 4.70
C ARG A 160 13.08 -4.76 4.51
N ASP A 161 12.28 -5.80 4.74
CA ASP A 161 12.63 -7.21 4.53
C ASP A 161 12.56 -7.59 3.03
#